data_AF-A0A7C3K438-F1
#
_entry.id   AF-A0A7C3K438-F1
#
_cell.length_a   1.000
_cell.length_b   1.000
_cell.length_c   1.000
_cell.angle_alpha   90.00
_cell.angle_beta   90.00
_cell.angle_gamma   90.00
#
_symmetry.space_group_name_H-M   'P 1'
#
loop_
_entity.id
_entity.type
_entity.pdbx_description
1 polymer ?
#
loop_
_entity_poly.entity_id
_entity_poly.type
_entity_poly.pdbx_seq_one_letter_code
_entity_poly.pdbx_strand_id
1 'polypeptide(L)'
;MKKMPRFKTDEEAARFWETHSFEDYHKDTKDAEIKFTRKPKKTIAIRLDPDDVRSVAKIAESKGLTYTSLIRMWVREHLAKEARHIT
;
A
#
# COMPACT_ATOMS: atom_id res chain seq x y z
N MET A 1 33.30 1.98 -2.62
CA MET A 1 32.00 1.27 -2.71
C MET A 1 32.24 -0.20 -2.55
N LYS A 2 31.40 -0.88 -1.78
CA LYS A 2 31.66 -2.25 -1.31
C LYS A 2 31.07 -3.26 -2.28
N LYS A 3 31.66 -4.46 -2.33
CA LYS A 3 31.16 -5.59 -3.13
C LYS A 3 30.14 -6.39 -2.34
N MET A 4 29.15 -6.93 -3.03
CA MET A 4 28.10 -7.76 -2.46
C MET A 4 28.68 -9.12 -2.04
N PRO A 5 28.50 -9.54 -0.77
CA PRO A 5 28.88 -10.89 -0.35
C PRO A 5 28.00 -11.95 -1.03
N ARG A 6 28.52 -13.17 -1.17
CA ARG A 6 27.71 -14.33 -1.60
C ARG A 6 27.14 -15.02 -0.36
N PHE A 7 25.84 -14.86 -0.15
CA PHE A 7 25.12 -15.56 0.92
C PHE A 7 24.78 -16.98 0.51
N LYS A 8 24.83 -17.92 1.47
CA LYS A 8 24.41 -19.31 1.27
C LYS A 8 22.94 -19.52 1.65
N THR A 9 22.41 -18.72 2.57
CA THR A 9 21.01 -18.79 3.01
C THR A 9 20.40 -17.39 3.17
N ASP A 10 19.07 -17.32 3.18
CA ASP A 10 18.34 -16.07 3.38
C ASP A 10 18.53 -15.50 4.79
N GLU A 11 18.69 -16.35 5.82
CA GLU A 11 18.97 -15.86 7.18
C GLU A 11 20.35 -15.21 7.29
N GLU A 12 21.33 -15.68 6.51
CA GLU A 12 22.66 -15.05 6.45
C GLU A 12 22.57 -13.66 5.82
N ALA A 13 21.82 -13.53 4.71
CA ALA A 13 21.57 -12.25 4.07
C ALA A 13 20.81 -11.29 5.01
N ALA A 14 19.81 -11.78 5.75
CA ALA A 14 19.05 -10.97 6.71
C ALA A 14 19.95 -10.39 7.82
N ARG A 15 20.76 -11.24 8.47
CA ARG A 15 21.72 -10.81 9.51
C ARG A 15 22.73 -9.79 8.99
N PHE A 16 23.17 -9.94 7.74
CA PHE A 16 24.05 -8.96 7.12
C PHE A 16 23.38 -7.58 7.02
N TRP A 17 22.13 -7.54 6.53
CA TRP A 17 21.38 -6.29 6.35
C TRP A 17 20.90 -5.63 7.65
N GLU A 18 20.90 -6.34 8.78
CA GLU A 18 20.65 -5.74 10.10
C GLU A 18 21.70 -4.68 10.50
N THR A 19 22.93 -4.81 9.99
CA THR A 19 24.07 -3.98 10.39
C THR A 19 24.70 -3.17 9.26
N HIS A 20 24.25 -3.38 8.02
CA HIS A 20 24.84 -2.77 6.83
C HIS A 20 23.80 -1.92 6.08
N SER A 21 24.18 -0.71 5.66
CA SER A 21 23.34 0.13 4.80
C SER A 21 23.37 -0.35 3.36
N PHE A 22 22.21 -0.38 2.69
CA PHE A 22 22.10 -0.68 1.26
C PHE A 22 22.90 0.29 0.38
N GLU A 23 23.01 1.56 0.79
CA GLU A 23 23.70 2.61 0.03
C GLU A 23 25.16 2.28 -0.27
N ASP A 24 25.82 1.52 0.61
CA ASP A 24 27.21 1.11 0.45
C ASP A 24 27.44 0.11 -0.71
N TYR A 25 26.39 -0.59 -1.12
CA TYR A 25 26.44 -1.75 -2.02
C TYR A 25 25.66 -1.55 -3.32
N HIS A 26 24.88 -0.48 -3.47
CA HIS A 26 23.94 -0.31 -4.60
C HIS A 26 24.57 -0.47 -6.00
N LYS A 27 25.83 -0.08 -6.22
CA LYS A 27 26.51 -0.26 -7.53
C LYS A 27 26.89 -1.70 -7.86
N ASP A 28 26.92 -2.60 -6.89
CA ASP A 28 27.17 -4.04 -7.09
C ASP A 28 25.88 -4.85 -6.99
N THR A 29 24.73 -4.19 -7.17
CA THR A 29 23.42 -4.81 -7.27
C THR A 29 22.84 -4.61 -8.67
N LYS A 30 21.89 -5.47 -9.04
CA LYS A 30 21.11 -5.32 -10.27
C LYS A 30 19.69 -4.92 -9.92
N ASP A 31 19.07 -4.16 -10.82
CA ASP A 31 17.66 -3.86 -10.69
C ASP A 31 16.85 -5.16 -10.61
N ALA A 32 15.97 -5.23 -9.63
CA ALA A 32 15.05 -6.34 -9.54
C ALA A 32 14.00 -6.18 -10.66
N GLU A 33 13.79 -7.23 -11.46
CA GLU A 33 12.74 -7.26 -12.49
C GLU A 33 11.34 -7.44 -11.87
N ILE A 34 11.02 -6.63 -10.86
CA ILE A 34 9.76 -6.66 -10.13
C ILE A 34 8.87 -5.55 -10.67
N LYS A 35 7.76 -5.93 -11.30
CA LYS A 35 6.71 -4.98 -11.66
C LYS A 35 5.68 -4.89 -10.54
N PHE A 36 5.67 -3.76 -9.83
CA PHE A 36 4.59 -3.43 -8.91
C PHE A 36 3.35 -2.97 -9.69
N THR A 37 2.61 -3.92 -10.25
CA THR A 37 1.34 -3.63 -10.93
C THR A 37 0.24 -3.46 -9.90
N ARG A 38 -0.35 -2.25 -9.84
CA ARG A 38 -1.58 -2.06 -9.07
C ARG A 38 -2.69 -2.83 -9.75
N LYS A 39 -3.42 -3.66 -9.00
CA LYS A 39 -4.63 -4.31 -9.51
C LYS A 39 -5.58 -3.23 -10.07
N PRO A 40 -6.14 -3.42 -11.28
CA PRO A 40 -7.06 -2.45 -11.87
C PRO A 40 -8.29 -2.31 -10.96
N LYS A 41 -8.76 -1.08 -10.80
CA LYS A 41 -9.99 -0.77 -10.06
C LYS A 41 -11.09 -0.45 -11.07
N LYS A 42 -12.31 -0.91 -10.79
CA LYS A 42 -13.50 -0.55 -11.57
C LYS A 42 -14.07 0.77 -11.04
N THR A 43 -14.24 1.76 -11.91
CA THR A 43 -14.96 2.99 -11.58
C THR A 43 -16.46 2.74 -11.66
N ILE A 44 -17.19 3.23 -10.66
CA ILE A 44 -18.65 3.25 -10.64
C ILE A 44 -19.12 4.69 -10.40
N ALA A 45 -20.24 5.07 -11.00
CA ALA A 45 -20.90 6.32 -10.72
C ALA A 45 -21.98 6.08 -9.65
N ILE A 46 -21.95 6.86 -8.57
CA ILE A 46 -22.95 6.82 -7.50
C ILE A 46 -23.51 8.23 -7.36
N ARG A 47 -24.84 8.37 -7.32
CA ARG A 47 -25.49 9.63 -6.97
C ARG A 47 -25.63 9.69 -5.45
N LEU A 48 -25.18 10.79 -4.86
CA LEU A 48 -25.27 11.07 -3.43
C LEU A 48 -25.90 12.46 -3.26
N ASP A 49 -26.48 12.70 -2.09
CA ASP A 49 -26.93 14.04 -1.74
C ASP A 49 -25.73 15.01 -1.73
N PRO A 50 -25.86 16.24 -2.27
CA PRO A 50 -24.79 17.23 -2.21
C PRO A 50 -24.26 17.52 -0.79
N ASP A 51 -25.11 17.48 0.23
CA ASP A 51 -24.71 17.67 1.63
C ASP A 51 -23.90 16.48 2.17
N ASP A 52 -24.21 15.26 1.73
CA ASP A 52 -23.40 14.09 2.07
C ASP A 52 -22.00 14.23 1.47
N VAL A 53 -21.91 14.62 0.20
CA VAL A 53 -20.61 14.82 -0.46
C VAL A 53 -19.76 15.86 0.28
N ARG A 54 -20.37 16.98 0.69
CA ARG A 54 -19.70 18.02 1.51
C ARG A 54 -19.23 17.46 2.85
N SER A 55 -20.07 16.70 3.53
CA SER A 55 -19.77 16.11 4.84
C SER A 55 -18.61 15.13 4.75
N VAL A 56 -18.62 14.24 3.74
CA VAL A 56 -17.52 13.30 3.51
C VAL A 56 -16.22 14.01 3.17
N ALA A 57 -16.26 15.07 2.36
CA ALA A 57 -15.07 15.87 2.04
C ALA A 57 -14.44 16.47 3.29
N LYS A 58 -15.24 17.06 4.19
CA LYS A 58 -14.76 17.64 5.46
C LYS A 58 -14.12 16.59 6.37
N ILE A 59 -14.73 15.40 6.47
CA ILE A 59 -14.19 14.29 7.28
C ILE A 59 -12.90 13.74 6.67
N ALA A 60 -12.80 13.70 5.34
CA ALA A 60 -11.61 13.22 4.65
C ALA A 60 -10.43 14.17 4.86
N GLU A 61 -10.67 15.48 4.74
CA GLU A 61 -9.67 16.52 4.98
C GLU A 61 -9.10 16.44 6.39
N SER A 62 -9.96 16.32 7.42
CA SER A 62 -9.50 16.18 8.81
C SER A 62 -8.68 14.91 9.07
N LYS A 63 -8.71 13.95 8.14
CA LYS A 63 -7.96 12.68 8.19
C LYS A 63 -6.76 12.67 7.23
N GLY A 64 -6.50 13.75 6.50
CA GLY A 64 -5.45 13.80 5.47
C GLY A 64 -5.71 12.86 4.28
N LEU A 65 -6.99 12.60 3.96
CA LEU A 65 -7.42 11.70 2.88
C LEU A 65 -8.20 12.45 1.81
N THR A 66 -8.21 11.91 0.59
CA THR A 66 -9.21 12.33 -0.41
C THR A 66 -10.58 11.75 -0.06
N TYR A 67 -11.66 12.46 -0.37
CA TYR A 67 -13.02 11.96 -0.14
C TYR A 67 -13.27 10.61 -0.85
N THR A 68 -12.72 10.41 -2.05
CA THR A 68 -12.80 9.13 -2.78
C THR A 68 -12.06 7.99 -2.08
N SER A 69 -10.97 8.27 -1.38
CA SER A 69 -10.24 7.27 -0.60
C SER A 69 -10.99 6.90 0.68
N LEU A 70 -11.57 7.90 1.35
CA LEU A 70 -12.41 7.68 2.53
C LEU A 70 -13.65 6.84 2.21
N ILE A 71 -14.39 7.19 1.14
CA ILE A 71 -15.55 6.41 0.69
C ILE A 71 -15.16 4.97 0.38
N ARG A 72 -14.05 4.77 -0.35
CA ARG A 72 -13.56 3.42 -0.66
C ARG A 72 -13.24 2.61 0.60
N MET A 73 -12.67 3.25 1.61
CA MET A 73 -12.35 2.60 2.88
C MET A 73 -13.63 2.17 3.61
N TRP A 74 -14.62 3.05 3.72
CA TRP A 74 -15.91 2.72 4.34
C TRP A 74 -16.68 1.63 3.60
N VAL A 75 -16.71 1.66 2.25
CA VAL A 75 -17.31 0.58 1.45
C VAL A 75 -16.66 -0.75 1.77
N ARG A 76 -15.32 -0.79 1.87
CA ARG A 76 -14.59 -2.02 2.20
C ARG A 76 -14.87 -2.50 3.62
N GLU A 77 -14.93 -1.57 4.58
CA GLU A 77 -15.26 -1.87 5.97
C GLU A 77 -16.66 -2.48 6.10
N HIS A 78 -17.65 -1.89 5.41
CA HIS A 78 -19.02 -2.38 5.44
C HIS A 78 -19.15 -3.74 4.76
N LEU A 79 -18.54 -3.96 3.60
CA LEU A 79 -18.49 -5.28 2.95
C LEU A 79 -17.86 -6.36 3.85
N ALA A 80 -16.81 -6.01 4.59
CA ALA A 80 -16.17 -6.93 5.53
C ALA A 80 -17.07 -7.23 6.74
N LYS A 81 -17.94 -6.30 7.16
CA LYS A 81 -18.97 -6.54 8.19
C LYS A 81 -20.03 -7.51 7.66
N GLU A 82 -20.60 -7.23 6.50
CA GLU A 82 -21.64 -8.08 5.88
C GLU A 82 -21.14 -9.50 5.61
N ALA A 83 -19.91 -9.67 5.12
CA ALA A 83 -19.33 -10.99 4.87
C ALA A 83 -19.27 -11.88 6.14
N ARG A 84 -19.11 -11.27 7.32
CA ARG A 84 -19.12 -11.99 8.61
C ARG A 84 -20.50 -12.39 9.08
N HIS A 85 -21.57 -11.80 8.56
CA HIS A 85 -22.95 -12.16 8.90
C HIS A 85 -23.54 -13.22 7.97
N ILE A 86 -22.88 -13.48 6.83
CA ILE A 86 -23.31 -14.46 5.82
C ILE A 86 -22.64 -15.82 6.04
N THR A 87 -21.59 -15.89 6.86
CA THR A 87 -20.88 -17.12 7.24
C THR A 87 -21.28 -17.56 8.64
#